data_AF-A0A950XQX9-F1
#
_entry.id   AF-A0A950XQX9-F1
#
_cell.length_a   1.000
_cell.length_b   1.000
_cell.length_c   1.000
_cell.angle_alpha   90.00
_cell.angle_beta   90.00
_cell.angle_gamma   90.00
#
_symmetry.space_group_name_H-M   'P 1'
#
loop_
_entity.id
_entity.type
_entity.pdbx_description
1 polymer ?
#
loop_
_entity_poly.entity_id
_entity_poly.type
_entity_poly.pdbx_seq_one_letter_code
_entity_poly.pdbx_strand_id
1 'polypeptide(L)' 'RLYGIVEGGDLAYVEERVDADGGLVPHLSARLSRFVG' A
#
# COMPACT_ATOMS: atom_id res chain seq x y z
N ARG A 1 4.09 6.10 3.25
CA ARG A 1 2.72 5.68 2.82
C ARG A 1 2.57 5.97 1.35
N LEU A 2 2.33 4.94 0.56
CA LEU A 2 2.24 4.99 -0.90
C LEU A 2 0.88 4.46 -1.35
N TYR A 3 0.31 5.12 -2.36
CA TYR A 3 -0.96 4.76 -2.98
C TYR A 3 -0.76 4.66 -4.50
N GLY A 4 -1.37 3.67 -5.13
CA GLY A 4 -1.33 3.51 -6.58
C GLY A 4 -2.58 2.82 -7.10
N ILE A 5 -2.94 3.09 -8.35
CA ILE A 5 -3.95 2.32 -9.06
C ILE A 5 -3.23 1.24 -9.86
N VAL A 6 -3.64 -0.02 -9.67
CA VAL A 6 -3.07 -1.16 -10.38
C VAL A 6 -4.02 -1.65 -11.47
N GLU A 7 -3.57 -2.59 -12.30
CA GLU A 7 -4.42 -3.21 -13.33
C GLU A 7 -5.77 -3.67 -12.75
N GLY A 8 -6.85 -3.41 -13.50
CA GLY A 8 -8.22 -3.65 -13.06
C GLY A 8 -8.85 -2.50 -12.26
N GLY A 9 -8.11 -1.40 -12.00
CA GLY A 9 -8.63 -0.22 -11.31
C GLY A 9 -8.72 -0.38 -9.79
N ASP A 10 -8.10 -1.43 -9.25
CA ASP A 10 -7.98 -1.65 -7.81
C ASP A 10 -6.98 -0.66 -7.19
N LEU A 11 -7.21 -0.29 -5.92
CA LEU A 11 -6.29 0.56 -5.16
C LEU A 11 -5.24 -0.32 -4.47
N ALA A 12 -3.97 -0.08 -4.78
CA ALA A 12 -2.84 -0.60 -4.02
C ALA A 12 -2.46 0.39 -2.91
N TYR A 13 -2.26 -0.14 -1.71
CA TYR A 13 -1.80 0.57 -0.53
C TYR A 13 -0.53 -0.06 0.00
N VAL A 14 0.49 0.76 0.30
CA VAL A 14 1.67 0.33 1.04
C VAL A 14 1.93 1.31 2.18
N GLU A 15 2.01 0.77 3.40
CA GLU A 15 2.57 1.48 4.55
C GLU A 15 4.03 1.09 4.74
N GLU A 16 4.83 2.10 5.06
CA GLU A 16 6.24 1.95 5.39
C GLU A 16 6.43 2.32 6.86
N ARG A 17 7.38 1.66 7.51
CA ARG A 17 7.82 1.97 8.87
C ARG A 17 9.32 2.18 8.88
N VAL A 18 9.78 3.01 9.81
CA VAL A 18 11.19 3.14 10.13
C VAL A 18 11.58 1.93 10.99
N ASP A 19 12.57 1.16 10.55
CA ASP A 19 13.15 0.07 11.34
C ASP A 19 14.08 0.61 12.46
N ALA A 20 14.70 -0.28 13.22
CA ALA A 20 15.56 0.11 14.33
C ALA A 20 16.82 0.88 13.89
N ASP A 21 17.24 0.71 12.63
CA ASP A 21 18.44 1.31 12.04
C ASP A 21 18.12 2.60 11.25
N GLY A 22 16.84 3.02 11.21
CA GLY A 22 16.39 4.22 10.51
C GLY A 22 16.00 3.98 9.05
N GLY A 23 16.03 2.74 8.57
CA GLY A 23 15.64 2.37 7.21
C GLY A 23 14.13 2.40 7.01
N LEU A 24 13.67 2.90 5.86
CA LEU A 24 12.27 2.79 5.45
C LEU A 24 12.04 1.40 4.88
N VAL A 25 11.22 0.60 5.57
CA VAL A 25 10.86 -0.75 5.14
C VAL A 25 9.35 -0.88 4.92
N PRO A 26 8.89 -1.63 3.90
CA PRO A 26 7.49 -1.96 3.74
C PRO A 26 7.00 -2.76 4.96
N HIS A 27 5.86 -2.37 5.51
CA HIS A 27 5.29 -3.02 6.70
C HIS A 27 3.92 -3.65 6.45
N LEU A 28 3.08 -2.97 5.66
CA LEU A 28 1.76 -3.45 5.30
C LEU A 28 1.49 -3.15 3.84
N SER A 29 1.00 -4.13 3.10
CA SER A 29 0.49 -3.94 1.74
C SER A 29 -0.92 -4.49 1.62
N ALA A 30 -1.80 -3.76 0.94
CA ALA A 30 -3.16 -4.20 0.66
C ALA A 30 -3.55 -3.89 -0.79
N ARG A 31 -4.36 -4.78 -1.38
CA ARG A 31 -5.07 -4.54 -2.64
C ARG A 31 -6.55 -4.43 -2.32
N LEU A 32 -7.15 -3.31 -2.69
CA LEU A 32 -8.54 -2.99 -2.40
C LEU A 32 -9.32 -2.96 -3.70
N SER A 33 -10.29 -3.87 -3.81
CA SER A 33 -11.24 -3.87 -4.91
C SER A 33 -12.32 -2.84 -4.67
N ARG A 34 -12.62 -2.06 -5.71
CA ARG A 34 -13.69 -1.07 -5.64
C ARG A 34 -15.04 -1.78 -5.74
N PHE A 35 -15.86 -1.65 -4.70
CA PHE A 35 -17.26 -2.05 -4.73
C PHE A 35 -18.13 -0.79 -4.86
N VAL A 36 -18.90 -0.69 -5.94
CA VAL A 36 -19.83 0.42 -6.21
C VAL A 36 -21.23 -0.21 -6.26
N GLY A 37 -22.12 0.25 -5.38
CA GLY A 37 -23.50 -0.21 -5.30
C GLY A 37 -24.40 0.36 -6.38
#